data_AF-A0A1A8FUN1-F1
#
_entry.id   AF-A0A1A8FUN1-F1
#
_cell.length_a   1.000
_cell.length_b   1.000
_cell.length_c   1.000
_cell.angle_alpha   90.00
_cell.angle_beta   90.00
_cell.angle_gamma   90.00
#
_symmetry.space_group_name_H-M   'P 1'
#
loop_
_entity.id
_entity.type
_entity.pdbx_description
1 polymer ?
#
loop_
_entity_poly.entity_id
_entity_poly.type
_entity_poly.pdbx_seq_one_letter_code
_entity_poly.pdbx_strand_id
1 'polypeptide(L)'
;MAEGEDVDWELSKENIQPLRRGRAISALHQALSQQQDGPTSAINQQRQAFESELRMYDGDDPLHVWDRYVKWTEQTFPQGGRESNLATLLERAVTSFTEETMYHN
;
A
#
# COMPACT_ATOMS: atom_id res chain seq x y z
N MET A 1 26.85 4.39 -11.86
CA MET A 1 25.56 4.25 -12.55
C MET A 1 24.49 4.65 -11.55
N ALA A 2 24.10 5.93 -11.52
CA ALA A 2 23.05 6.47 -10.64
C ALA A 2 22.14 7.46 -11.42
N GLU A 3 22.29 7.52 -12.75
CA GLU A 3 21.61 8.51 -13.60
C GLU A 3 20.29 8.00 -14.18
N GLY A 4 19.98 6.70 -14.06
CA GLY A 4 18.68 6.15 -14.47
C GLY A 4 17.60 6.24 -13.39
N GLU A 5 17.99 6.35 -12.12
CA GLU A 5 17.07 6.30 -10.97
C GLU A 5 16.29 7.60 -10.78
N ASP A 6 16.88 8.74 -11.15
CA ASP A 6 16.22 10.06 -11.05
C ASP A 6 15.19 10.26 -12.19
N VAL A 7 15.43 9.63 -13.33
CA VAL A 7 14.65 9.85 -14.55
C VAL A 7 13.26 9.22 -14.46
N ASP A 8 13.13 8.03 -13.87
CA ASP A 8 11.84 7.34 -13.75
C ASP A 8 10.82 8.08 -12.88
N TRP A 9 11.26 8.66 -11.76
CA TRP A 9 10.37 9.46 -10.91
C TRP A 9 10.01 10.79 -11.57
N GLU A 10 10.97 11.44 -12.26
CA GLU A 10 10.72 12.70 -12.96
C GLU A 10 9.69 12.54 -14.09
N LEU A 11 9.74 11.41 -14.78
CA LEU A 11 8.80 11.06 -15.85
C LEU A 11 7.40 10.74 -15.33
N SER A 12 7.29 10.20 -14.11
CA SER A 12 6.02 9.75 -13.53
C SER A 12 5.43 10.70 -12.49
N LYS A 13 6.09 11.83 -12.20
CA LYS A 13 5.67 12.80 -11.16
C LYS A 13 4.25 13.31 -11.29
N GLU A 14 3.73 13.43 -12.51
CA GLU A 14 2.36 13.90 -12.77
C GLU A 14 1.30 12.83 -12.46
N ASN A 15 1.69 11.57 -12.43
CA ASN A 15 0.80 10.45 -12.09
C ASN A 15 0.89 10.04 -10.62
N ILE A 16 1.84 10.58 -9.83
CA ILE A 16 2.02 10.18 -8.43
C ILE A 16 1.03 10.97 -7.55
N GLN A 17 0.13 10.27 -6.86
CA GLN A 17 -0.80 10.88 -5.92
C GLN A 17 -0.02 11.51 -4.74
N PRO A 18 -0.20 12.81 -4.46
CA PRO A 18 0.44 13.47 -3.33
C PRO A 18 -0.09 12.92 -2.01
N LEU A 19 0.81 12.46 -1.13
CA LEU A 19 0.48 11.98 0.21
C LEU A 19 0.92 13.00 1.26
N ARG A 20 0.04 13.33 2.23
CA ARG A 20 0.36 14.28 3.34
C ARG A 20 1.58 13.84 4.16
N ARG A 21 1.86 12.54 4.24
CA ARG A 21 2.98 11.95 4.99
C ARG A 21 4.26 11.76 4.16
N GLY A 22 4.22 12.09 2.87
CA GLY A 22 5.30 11.78 1.92
C GLY A 22 5.32 10.31 1.48
N ARG A 23 6.22 9.98 0.55
CA ARG A 23 6.45 8.63 0.02
C ARG A 23 7.90 8.22 0.22
N ALA A 24 8.14 6.95 0.48
CA ALA A 24 9.50 6.41 0.49
C ALA A 24 10.01 6.29 -0.94
N ILE A 25 11.17 6.90 -1.25
CA ILE A 25 11.76 6.92 -2.60
C ILE A 25 12.02 5.50 -3.10
N SER A 26 12.57 4.62 -2.25
CA SER A 26 12.83 3.22 -2.62
C SER A 26 11.57 2.44 -2.99
N ALA A 27 10.45 2.70 -2.29
CA ALA A 27 9.18 2.06 -2.59
C ALA A 27 8.53 2.64 -3.86
N LEU A 28 8.69 3.95 -4.08
CA LEU A 28 8.29 4.59 -5.31
C LEU A 28 9.02 3.99 -6.51
N HIS A 29 10.34 3.81 -6.43
CA HIS A 29 11.12 3.21 -7.52
C HIS A 29 10.65 1.79 -7.81
N GLN A 30 10.44 0.97 -6.77
CA GLN A 30 9.91 -0.37 -6.94
C GLN A 30 8.55 -0.36 -7.65
N ALA A 31 7.65 0.54 -7.23
CA ALA A 31 6.33 0.64 -7.83
C ALA A 31 6.36 1.14 -9.29
N LEU A 32 7.21 2.12 -9.60
CA LEU A 32 7.39 2.63 -10.96
C LEU A 32 7.93 1.55 -11.89
N SER A 33 8.96 0.82 -11.45
CA SER A 33 9.51 -0.32 -12.20
C SER A 33 8.46 -1.41 -12.44
N GLN A 34 7.56 -1.65 -11.48
CA GLN A 34 6.51 -2.66 -11.61
C GLN A 34 5.33 -2.22 -12.48
N GLN A 35 5.09 -0.92 -12.61
CA GLN A 35 4.00 -0.40 -13.45
C GLN A 35 4.26 -0.65 -14.95
N GLN A 36 5.53 -0.74 -15.34
CA GLN A 36 5.97 -1.00 -16.72
C GLN A 36 5.68 -2.45 -17.14
N ASP A 37 5.85 -3.39 -16.20
CA ASP A 37 5.74 -4.84 -16.42
C ASP A 37 4.37 -5.43 -15.99
N GLY A 38 3.47 -4.59 -15.45
CA GLY A 38 2.18 -5.00 -14.90
C GLY A 38 2.26 -5.56 -13.47
N PRO A 39 1.12 -5.87 -12.82
CA PRO A 39 1.11 -6.35 -11.44
C PRO A 39 1.91 -7.65 -11.32
N THR A 40 3.11 -7.55 -10.75
CA THR A 40 4.02 -8.67 -10.61
C THR A 40 3.46 -9.72 -9.64
N SER A 41 3.85 -10.98 -9.84
CA SER A 41 3.53 -12.08 -8.93
C SER A 41 3.90 -11.76 -7.46
N ALA A 42 4.96 -10.98 -7.25
CA ALA A 42 5.39 -10.53 -5.93
C ALA A 42 4.36 -9.64 -5.21
N ILE A 43 3.67 -8.74 -5.92
CA ILE A 43 2.62 -7.89 -5.34
C ILE A 43 1.44 -8.76 -4.88
N ASN A 44 1.02 -9.71 -5.71
CA ASN A 44 -0.06 -10.63 -5.37
C ASN A 44 0.31 -11.53 -4.18
N GLN A 45 1.55 -12.03 -4.14
CA GLN A 45 2.07 -12.81 -3.01
C GLN A 45 2.07 -11.98 -1.72
N GLN A 46 2.55 -10.74 -1.77
CA GLN A 46 2.58 -9.88 -0.60
C GLN A 46 1.17 -9.50 -0.13
N ARG A 47 0.25 -9.25 -1.07
CA ARG A 47 -1.17 -9.05 -0.77
C ARG A 47 -1.74 -10.26 -0.04
N GLN A 48 -1.49 -11.46 -0.55
CA GLN A 48 -1.97 -12.70 0.05
C GLN A 48 -1.33 -12.96 1.42
N ALA A 49 -0.08 -12.57 1.62
CA ALA A 49 0.59 -12.63 2.92
C ALA A 49 -0.11 -11.74 3.95
N PHE A 50 -0.43 -10.48 3.59
CA PHE A 50 -1.21 -9.59 4.47
C PHE A 50 -2.61 -10.12 4.75
N GLU A 51 -3.32 -10.67 3.75
CA GLU A 51 -4.64 -11.25 3.99
C GLU A 51 -4.60 -12.50 4.88
N SER A 52 -3.53 -13.28 4.77
CA SER A 52 -3.30 -14.44 5.63
C SER A 52 -2.95 -13.99 7.04
N GLU A 53 -2.12 -12.96 7.18
CA GLU A 53 -1.79 -12.32 8.47
C GLU A 53 -3.08 -11.80 9.11
N LEU A 54 -3.90 -11.01 8.41
CA LEU A 54 -5.19 -10.52 8.91
C LEU A 54 -6.14 -11.63 9.39
N ARG A 55 -6.15 -12.80 8.73
CA ARG A 55 -7.01 -13.93 9.10
C ARG A 55 -6.45 -14.75 10.26
N MET A 56 -5.13 -14.88 10.34
CA MET A 56 -4.45 -15.67 11.36
C MET A 56 -3.96 -14.84 12.55
N TYR A 57 -4.14 -13.52 12.51
CA TYR A 57 -3.68 -12.63 13.57
C TYR A 57 -4.52 -12.85 14.83
N ASP A 58 -3.86 -13.36 15.87
CA ASP A 58 -4.41 -13.58 17.21
C ASP A 58 -3.73 -12.65 18.25
N GLY A 59 -3.12 -11.56 17.77
CA GLY A 59 -2.44 -10.60 18.65
C GLY A 59 -3.38 -9.56 19.24
N ASP A 60 -2.86 -8.77 20.19
CA ASP A 60 -3.61 -7.71 20.88
C ASP A 60 -4.05 -6.54 19.98
N ASP A 61 -3.35 -6.27 18.87
CA ASP A 61 -3.62 -5.11 18.00
C ASP A 61 -3.83 -5.52 16.53
N PRO A 62 -5.04 -5.99 16.16
CA PRO A 62 -5.37 -6.27 14.77
C PRO A 62 -5.25 -5.03 13.87
N LEU A 63 -5.41 -3.81 14.39
CA LEU A 63 -5.33 -2.56 13.62
C LEU A 63 -3.92 -2.33 13.08
N HIS A 64 -2.89 -2.75 13.80
CA HIS A 64 -1.50 -2.65 13.36
C HIS A 64 -1.24 -3.36 12.02
N VAL A 65 -1.88 -4.51 11.78
CA VAL A 65 -1.74 -5.24 10.50
C VAL A 65 -2.43 -4.46 9.38
N TRP A 66 -3.60 -3.88 9.65
CA TRP A 66 -4.30 -3.03 8.69
C TRP A 66 -3.51 -1.77 8.34
N ASP A 67 -2.91 -1.07 9.32
CA ASP A 67 -2.06 0.10 9.06
C ASP A 67 -0.86 -0.26 8.16
N ARG A 68 -0.19 -1.38 8.44
CA ARG A 68 0.91 -1.86 7.59
C ARG A 68 0.43 -2.18 6.18
N TYR A 69 -0.73 -2.81 6.05
CA TYR A 69 -1.28 -3.20 4.75
C TYR A 69 -1.73 -1.99 3.92
N VAL A 70 -2.34 -0.99 4.56
CA VAL A 70 -2.71 0.29 3.96
C VAL A 70 -1.46 1.03 3.46
N LYS A 71 -0.45 1.17 4.32
CA LYS A 71 0.83 1.81 3.94
C LYS A 71 1.52 1.09 2.79
N TRP A 72 1.54 -0.24 2.82
CA TRP A 72 2.11 -1.04 1.73
C TRP A 72 1.34 -0.80 0.42
N THR A 73 0.00 -0.74 0.49
CA THR A 73 -0.85 -0.49 -0.68
C THR A 73 -0.60 0.91 -1.24
N GLU A 74 -0.54 1.94 -0.38
CA GLU A 74 -0.21 3.31 -0.80
C GLU A 74 1.16 3.40 -1.48
N GLN A 75 2.16 2.68 -0.96
CA GLN A 75 3.51 2.67 -1.52
C GLN A 75 3.60 1.90 -2.84
N THR A 76 2.91 0.77 -2.94
CA THR A 76 2.91 -0.10 -4.13
C THR A 76 2.14 0.54 -5.29
N PHE A 77 1.15 1.38 -5.01
CA PHE A 77 0.31 2.03 -6.03
C PHE A 77 0.46 3.55 -5.98
N PRO A 78 1.53 4.11 -6.59
CA PRO A 78 1.82 5.53 -6.53
C PRO A 78 0.74 6.39 -7.18
N GLN A 79 0.05 5.87 -8.21
CA GLN A 79 -1.03 6.60 -8.89
C GLN A 79 -2.37 6.62 -8.14
N GLY A 80 -2.51 5.80 -7.09
CA GLY A 80 -3.79 5.64 -6.43
C GLY A 80 -4.87 5.10 -7.38
N GLY A 81 -6.14 5.24 -6.99
CA GLY A 81 -7.27 4.83 -7.82
C GLY A 81 -7.67 3.35 -7.69
N ARG A 82 -8.48 2.87 -8.64
CA ARG A 82 -9.16 1.55 -8.55
C ARG A 82 -8.21 0.36 -8.49
N GLU A 83 -7.05 0.45 -9.13
CA GLU A 83 -6.10 -0.67 -9.18
C GLU A 83 -5.51 -0.99 -7.79
N SER A 84 -5.30 0.06 -6.98
CA SER A 84 -4.81 -0.09 -5.61
C SER A 84 -5.76 -0.86 -4.69
N ASN A 85 -7.08 -0.87 -5.00
CA ASN A 85 -8.14 -1.35 -4.10
C ASN A 85 -8.06 -0.76 -2.67
N LEU A 86 -7.40 0.39 -2.50
CA LEU A 86 -7.18 1.03 -1.21
C LEU A 86 -8.52 1.42 -0.56
N ALA A 87 -9.47 1.93 -1.33
CA ALA A 87 -10.79 2.30 -0.83
C ALA A 87 -11.52 1.09 -0.21
N THR A 88 -11.57 -0.04 -0.94
CA THR A 88 -12.17 -1.29 -0.43
C THR A 88 -11.42 -1.82 0.80
N LEU A 89 -10.09 -1.67 0.84
CA LEU A 89 -9.29 -2.06 1.99
C LEU A 89 -9.65 -1.22 3.23
N LEU A 90 -9.73 0.10 3.06
CA LEU A 90 -10.10 1.03 4.12
C LEU A 90 -11.54 0.79 4.59
N GLU A 91 -12.48 0.57 3.66
CA GLU A 91 -13.87 0.23 4.01
C GLU A 91 -13.95 -1.06 4.84
N ARG A 92 -13.19 -2.10 4.46
CA ARG A 92 -13.12 -3.34 5.23
C ARG A 92 -12.50 -3.10 6.62
N ALA A 93 -11.42 -2.35 6.70
CA ALA A 93 -10.79 -2.00 7.97
C ALA A 93 -11.78 -1.26 8.89
N VAL A 94 -12.40 -0.19 8.40
CA VAL A 94 -13.38 0.61 9.16
C VAL A 94 -14.57 -0.25 9.57
N THR A 95 -15.07 -1.11 8.70
CA THR A 95 -16.17 -2.03 9.03
C THR A 95 -15.77 -3.05 10.09
N SER A 96 -14.53 -3.54 10.09
CA SER A 96 -14.05 -4.45 11.15
C SER A 96 -13.85 -3.74 12.49
N PHE A 97 -13.37 -2.50 12.50
CA PHE A 97 -13.10 -1.75 13.73
C PHE A 97 -14.28 -0.89 14.22
N THR A 98 -15.34 -0.72 13.43
CA THR A 98 -16.51 0.07 13.85
C THR A 98 -17.22 -0.54 15.07
N GLU A 99 -17.10 -1.86 15.25
CA GLU A 99 -17.65 -2.59 16.40
C GLU A 99 -16.67 -2.65 17.58
N GLU A 100 -15.39 -2.35 17.34
CA GLU A 100 -14.34 -2.36 18.35
C GLU A 100 -14.23 -1.01 19.08
N THR A 101 -14.92 -0.92 20.21
CA THR A 101 -14.85 0.26 21.10
C THR A 101 -13.46 0.56 21.67
N MET A 102 -12.51 -0.37 21.55
CA MET A 102 -11.12 -0.24 22.02
C MET A 102 -10.33 0.84 21.26
N TYR A 103 -10.68 1.14 20.00
CA TYR A 103 -9.96 2.10 19.14
C TYR A 103 -10.66 3.45 18.98
N HIS A 104 -11.67 3.73 19.80
CA HIS A 104 -12.47 4.96 19.69
C HIS A 104 -11.82 6.18 20.37
N ASN A 105 -10.71 6.01 21.10
CA ASN A 105 -10.04 7.04 21.89
C ASN A 105 -8.59 7.26 21.47
#